data_AF-A0A0K0D0V3-F1
#
_entry.id   AF-A0A0K0D0V3-F1
#
_cell.length_a   1.000
_cell.length_b   1.000
_cell.length_c   1.000
_cell.angle_alpha   90.00
_cell.angle_beta   90.00
_cell.angle_gamma   90.00
#
_symmetry.space_group_name_H-M   'P 1'
#
loop_
_entity.id
_entity.type
_entity.pdbx_description
1 polymer ?
#
loop_
_entity_poly.entity_id
_entity_poly.type
_entity_poly.pdbx_seq_one_letter_code
_entity_poly.pdbx_strand_id
1 'polypeptide(L)'
;LCSSGDDMSAGIFSVLSHLLVLPIFVFTRIVLALWFSDIAGACLRTLNLDPPPSVEFSTAVSDLLVSLLLGCVFLTQGLLVSYLPLPSFLCSVISFVHLSLLNSMYSFEYFWSSRSVLLHKRIERLETYLPYFIGFGAPLTFVSTLSNSFLLNGSVFGTFFPLFIISSYKVCFYGVISS
;
A
#
# COMPACT_ATOMS: atom_id res chain seq x y z
N LEU A 1 -31.05 17.88 26.87
CA LEU A 1 -29.61 17.89 27.23
C LEU A 1 -29.00 16.49 27.40
N CYS A 2 -29.71 15.40 27.08
CA CYS A 2 -29.16 14.04 27.11
C CYS A 2 -29.20 13.42 25.70
N SER A 3 -28.38 13.94 24.79
CA SER A 3 -28.20 13.38 23.43
C SER A 3 -26.77 13.50 22.91
N SER A 4 -25.84 14.12 23.65
CA SER A 4 -24.43 14.20 23.24
C SER A 4 -23.58 13.01 23.72
N GLY A 5 -24.08 12.19 24.65
CA GLY A 5 -23.36 11.01 25.15
C GLY A 5 -23.43 9.82 24.19
N ASP A 6 -24.55 9.66 23.48
CA ASP A 6 -24.76 8.54 22.56
C ASP A 6 -23.98 8.75 21.25
N ASP A 7 -23.90 9.99 20.74
CA ASP A 7 -23.11 10.32 19.54
C ASP A 7 -21.60 10.17 19.77
N MET A 8 -21.11 10.58 20.95
CA MET A 8 -19.69 10.45 21.29
C MET A 8 -19.30 9.00 21.53
N SER A 9 -20.12 8.21 22.23
CA SER A 9 -19.85 6.78 22.42
C SER A 9 -19.91 6.01 21.09
N ALA A 10 -20.89 6.29 20.22
CA ALA A 10 -20.97 5.70 18.88
C ALA A 10 -19.74 6.05 18.01
N GLY A 11 -19.27 7.30 18.07
CA GLY A 11 -18.03 7.73 17.42
C GLY A 11 -16.79 6.99 17.96
N ILE A 12 -16.68 6.84 19.28
CA ILE A 12 -15.57 6.09 19.92
C ILE A 12 -15.61 4.61 19.52
N PHE A 13 -16.77 3.96 19.53
CA PHE A 13 -16.91 2.56 19.09
C PHE A 13 -16.57 2.38 17.61
N SER A 14 -16.95 3.33 16.75
CA SER A 14 -16.55 3.34 15.35
C SER A 14 -15.03 3.45 15.21
N VAL A 15 -14.40 4.43 15.87
CA VAL A 15 -12.95 4.61 15.82
C VAL A 15 -12.20 3.39 16.36
N LEU A 16 -12.66 2.80 17.46
CA LEU A 16 -12.11 1.56 18.02
C LEU A 16 -12.24 0.39 17.05
N SER A 17 -13.36 0.27 16.35
CA SER A 17 -13.57 -0.76 15.32
C SER A 17 -12.59 -0.59 14.14
N HIS A 18 -12.39 0.65 13.67
CA HIS A 18 -11.41 0.94 12.62
C HIS A 18 -9.96 0.75 13.11
N LEU A 19 -9.67 1.05 14.38
CA LEU A 19 -8.37 0.82 15.01
C LEU A 19 -8.03 -0.68 15.06
N LEU A 20 -9.02 -1.56 15.20
CA LEU A 20 -8.82 -3.02 15.14
C LEU A 20 -8.47 -3.53 13.73
N VAL A 21 -8.75 -2.77 12.68
CA VAL A 21 -8.37 -3.13 11.30
C VAL A 21 -6.87 -2.95 11.08
N LEU A 22 -6.24 -1.97 11.74
CA LEU A 22 -4.80 -1.69 11.63
C LEU A 22 -3.89 -2.88 12.02
N PRO A 23 -4.05 -3.54 13.18
CA PRO A 23 -3.21 -4.68 13.53
C PRO A 23 -3.42 -5.88 12.60
N ILE A 24 -4.67 -6.12 12.15
CA ILE A 24 -4.98 -7.16 11.16
C ILE A 24 -4.29 -6.84 9.84
N PHE A 25 -4.33 -5.59 9.41
CA PHE A 25 -3.65 -5.09 8.22
C PHE A 25 -2.13 -5.28 8.30
N VAL A 26 -1.51 -4.85 9.40
CA VAL A 26 -0.06 -5.02 9.64
C VAL A 26 0.33 -6.50 9.58
N PHE A 27 -0.40 -7.37 10.27
CA PHE A 27 -0.14 -8.80 10.25
C PHE A 27 -0.26 -9.39 8.84
N THR A 28 -1.37 -9.09 8.16
CA THR A 28 -1.62 -9.54 6.78
C THR A 28 -0.51 -9.07 5.84
N ARG A 29 -0.09 -7.82 5.97
CA ARG A 29 1.00 -7.25 5.17
C ARG A 29 2.29 -8.02 5.43
N ILE A 30 2.67 -8.29 6.66
CA ILE A 30 3.91 -9.03 6.96
C ILE A 30 3.89 -10.41 6.29
N VAL A 31 2.78 -11.15 6.40
CA VAL A 31 2.63 -12.46 5.76
C VAL A 31 2.75 -12.36 4.23
N LEU A 32 2.03 -11.42 3.63
CA LEU A 32 2.07 -11.18 2.18
C LEU A 32 3.47 -10.76 1.71
N ALA A 33 4.19 -9.96 2.50
CA ALA A 33 5.54 -9.54 2.18
C ALA A 33 6.53 -10.69 2.17
N LEU A 34 6.43 -11.59 3.14
CA LEU A 34 7.24 -12.81 3.17
C LEU A 34 6.93 -13.70 1.97
N TRP A 35 5.65 -13.89 1.65
CA TRP A 35 5.23 -14.72 0.51
C TRP A 35 5.66 -14.14 -0.84
N PHE A 36 5.48 -12.84 -1.05
CA PHE A 36 5.79 -12.19 -2.32
C PHE A 36 7.27 -11.85 -2.50
N SER A 37 8.07 -11.89 -1.43
CA SER A 37 9.53 -11.73 -1.49
C SER A 37 10.17 -12.75 -2.45
N ASP A 38 9.71 -14.00 -2.44
CA ASP A 38 10.23 -15.04 -3.33
C ASP A 38 9.91 -14.76 -4.80
N ILE A 39 8.71 -14.22 -5.07
CA ILE A 39 8.29 -13.81 -6.42
C ILE A 39 9.16 -12.66 -6.92
N ALA A 40 9.42 -11.67 -6.08
CA ALA A 40 10.31 -10.55 -6.40
C ALA A 40 11.73 -11.04 -6.70
N GLY A 41 12.25 -11.98 -5.90
CA GLY A 41 13.54 -12.63 -6.15
C GLY A 41 13.58 -13.45 -7.45
N ALA A 42 12.48 -14.10 -7.83
CA ALA A 42 12.37 -14.79 -9.11
C ALA A 42 12.35 -13.81 -10.30
N CYS A 43 11.66 -12.68 -10.17
CA CYS A 43 11.62 -11.61 -11.19
C CYS A 43 13.01 -11.02 -11.42
N LEU A 44 13.75 -10.75 -10.35
CA LEU A 44 15.12 -10.23 -10.41
C LEU A 44 16.04 -11.15 -11.24
N ARG A 45 16.00 -12.46 -10.95
CA ARG A 45 16.78 -13.48 -11.68
C ARG A 45 16.36 -13.58 -13.15
N THR A 46 15.05 -13.54 -13.42
CA THR A 46 14.51 -13.64 -14.78
C THR A 46 14.91 -12.45 -15.65
N LEU A 47 15.01 -11.25 -15.05
CA LEU A 47 15.42 -10.02 -15.72
C LEU A 47 16.95 -9.84 -15.78
N ASN A 48 17.74 -10.84 -15.32
CA ASN A 48 19.20 -10.76 -15.19
C ASN A 48 19.68 -9.49 -14.46
N LEU A 49 18.92 -9.05 -13.46
CA LEU A 49 19.29 -7.93 -12.61
C LEU A 49 20.28 -8.41 -11.54
N ASP A 50 21.18 -7.53 -11.13
CA ASP A 50 22.17 -7.82 -10.09
C ASP A 50 21.49 -8.36 -8.82
N PRO A 51 22.10 -9.34 -8.12
CA PRO A 51 21.56 -9.87 -6.89
C PRO A 51 21.37 -8.72 -5.88
N PRO A 52 20.36 -8.81 -5.01
CA PRO A 52 20.12 -7.76 -4.04
C PRO A 52 21.37 -7.65 -3.16
N PRO A 53 21.92 -6.44 -2.97
CA PRO A 53 23.13 -6.27 -2.16
C PRO A 53 22.86 -6.75 -0.73
N SER A 54 23.90 -7.18 -0.02
CA SER A 54 23.79 -7.59 1.38
C SER A 54 23.41 -6.38 2.24
N VAL A 55 22.11 -6.21 2.48
CA VAL A 55 21.60 -5.16 3.35
C VAL A 55 21.79 -5.58 4.80
N GLU A 56 22.27 -4.67 5.65
CA GLU A 56 22.32 -4.92 7.09
C GLU A 56 20.91 -5.20 7.61
N PHE A 57 20.77 -6.18 8.51
CA PHE A 57 19.49 -6.55 9.09
C PHE A 57 18.76 -5.35 9.71
N SER A 58 19.50 -4.44 10.36
CA SER A 58 18.98 -3.20 10.93
C SER A 58 18.30 -2.31 9.89
N THR A 59 18.96 -2.12 8.73
CA THR A 59 18.41 -1.32 7.63
C THR A 59 17.19 -1.98 7.01
N ALA A 60 17.20 -3.30 6.82
CA ALA A 60 16.05 -4.05 6.30
C ALA A 60 14.81 -3.94 7.20
N VAL A 61 15.01 -4.03 8.53
CA VAL A 61 13.93 -3.87 9.51
C VAL A 61 13.42 -2.43 9.54
N SER A 62 14.32 -1.44 9.49
CA SER A 62 13.94 -0.02 9.41
C SER A 62 13.08 0.26 8.17
N ASP A 63 13.50 -0.26 7.01
CA ASP A 63 12.75 -0.14 5.76
C ASP A 63 11.36 -0.76 5.85
N LEU A 64 11.26 -1.95 6.44
CA LEU A 64 9.98 -2.62 6.67
C LEU A 64 9.07 -1.80 7.60
N LEU A 65 9.59 -1.29 8.70
CA LEU A 65 8.82 -0.50 9.68
C LEU A 65 8.32 0.80 9.08
N VAL A 66 9.16 1.51 8.30
CA VAL A 66 8.75 2.75 7.65
C VAL A 66 7.71 2.49 6.57
N SER A 67 7.83 1.41 5.79
CA SER A 67 6.80 1.00 4.84
C SER A 67 5.47 0.70 5.50
N LEU A 68 5.50 -0.05 6.61
CA LEU A 68 4.31 -0.36 7.40
C LEU A 68 3.68 0.91 7.95
N LEU A 69 4.48 1.82 8.49
CA LEU A 69 4.02 3.10 9.02
C LEU A 69 3.39 3.96 7.93
N LEU A 70 4.04 4.11 6.78
CA LEU A 70 3.51 4.84 5.63
C LEU A 70 2.19 4.21 5.17
N GLY A 71 2.11 2.89 5.17
CA GLY A 71 0.88 2.15 4.91
C GLY A 71 -0.25 2.45 5.86
N CYS A 72 0.03 2.45 7.16
CA CYS A 72 -0.93 2.81 8.20
C CYS A 72 -1.39 4.26 8.04
N VAL A 73 -0.50 5.19 7.66
CA VAL A 73 -0.86 6.59 7.39
C VAL A 73 -1.83 6.69 6.22
N PHE A 74 -1.53 6.08 5.07
CA PHE A 74 -2.41 6.10 3.89
C PHE A 74 -3.77 5.43 4.17
N LEU A 75 -3.77 4.32 4.90
CA LEU A 75 -5.01 3.65 5.29
C LEU A 75 -5.84 4.52 6.23
N THR A 76 -5.20 5.14 7.22
CA THR A 76 -5.87 6.06 8.16
C THR A 76 -6.41 7.28 7.43
N GLN A 77 -5.66 7.87 6.50
CA GLN A 77 -6.13 8.97 5.65
C GLN A 77 -7.35 8.55 4.83
N GLY A 78 -7.32 7.37 4.20
CA GLY A 78 -8.45 6.83 3.45
C GLY A 78 -9.71 6.62 4.29
N LEU A 79 -9.55 6.23 5.57
CA LEU A 79 -10.65 6.09 6.52
C LEU A 79 -11.13 7.45 7.07
N LEU A 80 -10.20 8.37 7.33
CA LEU A 80 -10.48 9.69 7.91
C LEU A 80 -11.23 10.60 6.93
N VAL A 81 -11.00 10.41 5.63
CA VAL A 81 -11.72 11.11 4.56
C VAL A 81 -13.24 10.92 4.64
N SER A 82 -13.72 9.80 5.20
CA SER A 82 -15.15 9.56 5.43
C SER A 82 -15.76 10.45 6.52
N TYR A 83 -14.93 11.08 7.37
CA TYR A 83 -15.36 12.00 8.43
C TYR A 83 -15.33 13.48 8.00
N LEU A 84 -14.83 13.80 6.79
CA LEU A 84 -14.83 15.16 6.28
C LEU A 84 -16.25 15.58 5.84
N PRO A 85 -16.67 16.83 6.07
CA PRO A 85 -17.96 17.37 5.64
C PRO A 85 -17.94 17.72 4.14
N LEU A 86 -17.55 16.77 3.29
CA LEU A 86 -17.50 16.88 1.84
C LEU A 86 -18.60 16.00 1.20
N PRO A 87 -18.96 16.25 -0.07
CA PRO A 87 -19.87 15.37 -0.79
C PRO A 87 -19.33 13.93 -0.81
N SER A 88 -20.18 12.94 -0.55
CA SER A 88 -19.77 11.53 -0.42
C SER A 88 -19.02 11.00 -1.65
N PHE A 89 -19.32 11.53 -2.85
CA PHE A 89 -18.59 11.21 -4.07
C PHE A 89 -17.13 11.66 -4.02
N LEU A 90 -16.85 12.89 -3.55
CA LEU A 90 -15.48 13.38 -3.39
C LEU A 90 -14.72 12.55 -2.37
N CYS A 91 -15.34 12.20 -1.24
CA CYS A 91 -14.71 11.35 -0.23
C CYS A 91 -14.32 9.99 -0.82
N SER A 92 -15.21 9.35 -1.57
CA SER A 92 -14.92 8.06 -2.21
C SER A 92 -13.76 8.16 -3.22
N VAL A 93 -13.73 9.22 -4.05
CA VAL A 93 -12.62 9.45 -4.99
C VAL A 93 -11.30 9.67 -4.26
N ILE A 94 -11.28 10.47 -3.19
CA ILE A 94 -10.07 10.73 -2.42
C ILE A 94 -9.58 9.45 -1.74
N SER A 95 -10.46 8.67 -1.10
CA SER A 95 -10.08 7.39 -0.50
C SER A 95 -9.58 6.39 -1.55
N PHE A 96 -10.18 6.36 -2.74
CA PHE A 96 -9.71 5.56 -3.87
C PHE A 96 -8.30 5.96 -4.32
N VAL A 97 -8.01 7.26 -4.39
CA VAL A 97 -6.69 7.79 -4.74
C VAL A 97 -5.64 7.37 -3.70
N HIS A 98 -5.92 7.51 -2.40
CA HIS A 98 -5.01 7.09 -1.35
C HIS A 98 -4.74 5.58 -1.38
N LEU A 99 -5.78 4.78 -1.61
CA LEU A 99 -5.66 3.33 -1.69
C LEU A 99 -4.92 2.88 -2.97
N SER A 100 -5.14 3.56 -4.10
CA SER A 100 -4.35 3.36 -5.32
C SER A 100 -2.87 3.65 -5.12
N LEU A 101 -2.55 4.78 -4.49
CA LEU A 101 -1.18 5.18 -4.22
C LEU A 101 -0.50 4.18 -3.26
N LEU A 102 -1.21 3.73 -2.22
CA LEU A 102 -0.76 2.67 -1.32
C LEU A 102 -0.42 1.37 -2.06
N ASN A 103 -1.34 0.90 -2.91
CA ASN A 103 -1.18 -0.34 -3.68
C ASN A 103 0.02 -0.28 -4.64
N SER A 104 0.21 0.86 -5.29
CA SER A 104 1.39 1.13 -6.12
C SER A 104 2.67 1.12 -5.31
N MET A 105 2.72 1.91 -4.23
CA MET A 105 3.90 2.02 -3.38
C MET A 105 4.37 0.63 -2.91
N TYR A 106 3.44 -0.22 -2.49
CA TYR A 106 3.74 -1.61 -2.12
C TYR A 106 4.28 -2.45 -3.27
N SER A 107 3.73 -2.32 -4.47
CA SER A 107 4.21 -3.08 -5.64
C SER A 107 5.63 -2.67 -6.07
N PHE A 108 5.95 -1.39 -5.98
CA PHE A 108 7.28 -0.85 -6.32
C PHE A 108 8.29 -1.04 -5.19
N GLU A 109 7.84 -1.19 -3.95
CA GLU A 109 8.73 -1.42 -2.83
C GLU A 109 9.57 -2.70 -2.98
N TYR A 110 9.00 -3.78 -3.52
CA TYR A 110 9.77 -5.01 -3.78
C TYR A 110 10.94 -4.74 -4.72
N PHE A 111 10.70 -3.99 -5.79
CA PHE A 111 11.75 -3.57 -6.73
C PHE A 111 12.79 -2.67 -6.06
N TRP A 112 12.35 -1.62 -5.36
CA TRP A 112 13.26 -0.66 -4.72
C TRP A 112 14.05 -1.26 -3.56
N SER A 113 13.46 -2.18 -2.81
CA SER A 113 14.10 -2.96 -1.75
C SER A 113 15.20 -3.84 -2.34
N SER A 114 14.93 -4.51 -3.48
CA SER A 114 15.95 -5.32 -4.17
C SER A 114 17.15 -4.51 -4.70
N ARG A 115 17.00 -3.19 -4.86
CA ARG A 115 18.05 -2.26 -5.33
C ARG A 115 18.63 -1.38 -4.21
N SER A 116 18.26 -1.63 -2.95
CA SER A 116 18.65 -0.82 -1.79
C SER A 116 18.42 0.68 -1.97
N VAL A 117 17.33 1.05 -2.65
CA VAL A 117 16.96 2.46 -2.76
C VAL A 117 16.53 2.96 -1.38
N LEU A 118 17.18 3.99 -0.87
CA LEU A 118 16.83 4.62 0.40
C LEU A 118 15.38 5.10 0.43
N LEU A 119 14.70 4.93 1.58
CA LEU A 119 13.28 5.27 1.76
C LEU A 119 12.91 6.69 1.33
N HIS A 120 13.72 7.69 1.69
CA HIS A 120 13.44 9.09 1.33
C HIS A 120 13.37 9.30 -0.19
N LYS A 121 14.23 8.61 -0.96
CA LYS A 121 14.18 8.66 -2.43
C LYS A 121 12.95 7.96 -3.00
N ARG A 122 12.40 6.96 -2.30
CA ARG A 122 11.16 6.29 -2.73
C ARG A 122 9.98 7.26 -2.62
N ILE A 123 9.89 8.00 -1.51
CA ILE A 123 8.83 9.00 -1.29
C ILE A 123 8.97 10.17 -2.27
N GLU A 124 10.18 10.70 -2.45
CA GLU A 124 10.45 11.78 -3.40
C GLU A 124 10.03 11.40 -4.84
N ARG A 125 10.32 10.17 -5.28
CA ARG A 125 9.86 9.65 -6.57
C ARG A 125 8.34 9.51 -6.63
N LEU A 126 7.72 9.03 -5.56
CA LEU A 126 6.27 8.86 -5.44
C LEU A 126 5.54 10.20 -5.56
N GLU A 127 6.08 11.25 -4.94
CA GLU A 127 5.55 12.62 -5.03
C GLU A 127 5.78 13.23 -6.41
N THR A 128 6.96 13.02 -7.00
CA THR A 128 7.31 13.54 -8.34
C THR A 128 6.43 12.94 -9.44
N TYR A 129 6.15 11.63 -9.38
CA TYR A 129 5.37 10.91 -10.39
C TYR A 129 4.00 10.44 -9.86
N LEU A 130 3.40 11.20 -8.94
CA LEU A 130 2.12 10.88 -8.31
C LEU A 130 1.01 10.41 -9.29
N PRO A 131 0.71 11.09 -10.42
CA PRO A 131 -0.35 10.64 -11.33
C PRO A 131 -0.06 9.29 -11.98
N TYR A 132 1.22 8.98 -12.23
CA TYR A 132 1.62 7.68 -12.75
C TYR A 132 1.33 6.57 -11.73
N PHE A 133 1.71 6.78 -10.46
CA PHE A 133 1.45 5.79 -9.41
C PHE A 133 -0.04 5.64 -9.12
N ILE A 134 -0.83 6.70 -9.18
CA ILE A 134 -2.29 6.61 -9.06
C ILE A 134 -2.88 5.79 -10.22
N GLY A 135 -2.40 5.97 -11.44
CA GLY A 135 -2.85 5.20 -12.59
C GLY A 135 -2.45 3.72 -12.51
N PHE A 136 -1.21 3.46 -12.06
CA PHE A 136 -0.70 2.10 -11.89
C PHE A 136 -1.48 1.31 -10.86
N GLY A 137 -1.85 1.90 -9.72
CA GLY A 137 -2.52 1.21 -8.62
C GLY A 137 -4.04 1.13 -8.77
N ALA A 138 -4.63 1.97 -9.64
CA ALA A 138 -6.07 2.10 -9.77
C ALA A 138 -6.77 0.78 -10.16
N PRO A 139 -6.27 -0.02 -11.12
CA PRO A 139 -6.93 -1.27 -11.48
C PRO A 139 -6.91 -2.27 -10.31
N LEU A 140 -5.83 -2.33 -9.54
CA LEU A 140 -5.77 -3.18 -8.36
C LEU A 140 -6.77 -2.71 -7.30
N THR A 141 -6.79 -1.41 -7.00
CA THR A 141 -7.74 -0.82 -6.06
C THR A 141 -9.18 -1.09 -6.47
N PHE A 142 -9.52 -0.91 -7.74
CA PHE A 142 -10.87 -1.14 -8.26
C PHE A 142 -11.31 -2.59 -8.05
N VAL A 143 -10.43 -3.55 -8.34
CA VAL A 143 -10.71 -4.97 -8.17
C VAL A 143 -10.78 -5.35 -6.68
N SER A 144 -9.94 -4.74 -5.83
CA SER A 144 -9.94 -4.93 -4.38
C SER A 144 -11.05 -4.19 -3.63
N THR A 145 -11.82 -3.30 -4.27
CA THR A 145 -12.96 -2.61 -3.65
C THR A 145 -14.30 -3.02 -4.24
N LEU A 146 -14.31 -3.96 -5.20
CA LEU A 146 -15.53 -4.40 -5.89
C LEU A 146 -16.49 -5.14 -4.95
N SER A 147 -15.98 -5.74 -3.87
CA SER A 147 -16.77 -6.58 -2.98
C SER A 147 -17.02 -5.92 -1.63
N ASN A 148 -18.16 -6.25 -1.01
CA ASN A 148 -18.53 -5.72 0.30
C ASN A 148 -17.83 -6.42 1.48
N SER A 149 -17.15 -7.53 1.23
CA SER A 149 -16.50 -8.33 2.27
C SER A 149 -15.00 -8.03 2.34
N PHE A 150 -14.53 -7.59 3.52
CA PHE A 150 -13.11 -7.31 3.78
C PHE A 150 -12.19 -8.49 3.45
N LEU A 151 -12.58 -9.70 3.85
CA LEU A 151 -11.80 -10.91 3.57
C LEU A 151 -11.70 -11.19 2.07
N LEU A 152 -12.81 -11.03 1.34
CA LEU A 152 -12.83 -11.28 -0.11
C LEU A 152 -11.98 -10.25 -0.85
N ASN A 153 -12.07 -8.97 -0.45
CA ASN A 153 -11.20 -7.91 -0.95
C ASN A 153 -9.72 -8.21 -0.69
N GLY A 154 -9.38 -8.72 0.49
CA GLY A 154 -8.01 -9.16 0.83
C GLY A 154 -7.51 -10.35 0.00
N SER A 155 -8.36 -11.36 -0.23
CA SER A 155 -8.02 -12.52 -1.08
C SER A 155 -7.85 -12.14 -2.55
N VAL A 156 -8.74 -11.29 -3.08
CA VAL A 156 -8.65 -10.73 -4.42
C VAL A 156 -7.38 -9.92 -4.57
N PHE A 157 -7.08 -9.04 -3.60
CA PHE A 157 -5.83 -8.30 -3.55
C PHE A 157 -4.62 -9.25 -3.62
N GLY A 158 -4.55 -10.25 -2.74
CA GLY A 158 -3.43 -11.20 -2.71
C GLY A 158 -3.25 -12.01 -4.00
N THR A 159 -4.33 -12.22 -4.77
CA THR A 159 -4.28 -12.94 -6.05
C THR A 159 -3.73 -12.08 -7.18
N PHE A 160 -4.13 -10.81 -7.26
CA PHE A 160 -3.70 -9.90 -8.33
C PHE A 160 -2.39 -9.18 -8.02
N PHE A 161 -2.08 -8.95 -6.74
CA PHE A 161 -0.89 -8.22 -6.32
C PHE A 161 0.44 -8.76 -6.89
N PRO A 162 0.68 -10.09 -6.99
CA PRO A 162 1.86 -10.63 -7.69
C PRO A 162 2.06 -10.10 -9.11
N LEU A 163 0.97 -9.92 -9.87
CA LEU A 163 1.04 -9.40 -11.24
C LEU A 163 1.51 -7.94 -11.26
N PHE A 164 1.11 -7.15 -10.26
CA PHE A 164 1.55 -5.77 -10.11
C PHE A 164 3.03 -5.70 -9.69
N ILE A 165 3.52 -6.63 -8.86
CA ILE A 165 4.96 -6.74 -8.58
C ILE A 165 5.72 -7.03 -9.87
N ILE A 166 5.32 -8.04 -10.65
CA ILE A 166 5.99 -8.37 -11.92
C ILE A 166 5.98 -7.16 -12.88
N SER A 167 4.84 -6.46 -12.94
CA SER A 167 4.70 -5.26 -13.77
C SER A 167 5.61 -4.12 -13.30
N SER A 168 5.78 -3.91 -11.99
CA SER A 168 6.66 -2.86 -11.46
C SER A 168 8.12 -3.09 -11.85
N TYR A 169 8.58 -4.35 -11.80
CA TYR A 169 9.91 -4.74 -12.27
C TYR A 169 10.09 -4.49 -13.77
N LYS A 170 9.10 -4.83 -14.61
CA LYS A 170 9.17 -4.56 -16.07
C LYS A 170 9.21 -3.07 -16.36
N VAL A 171 8.34 -2.26 -15.75
CA VAL A 171 8.29 -0.80 -15.96
C VAL A 171 9.64 -0.15 -15.62
N CYS A 172 10.20 -0.51 -14.47
CA CYS A 172 11.50 0.03 -14.04
C CYS A 172 12.64 -0.45 -14.95
N PHE A 173 12.57 -1.68 -15.46
CA PHE A 173 13.55 -2.21 -16.42
C PHE A 173 13.53 -1.47 -17.76
N TYR A 174 12.35 -1.14 -18.29
CA TYR A 174 12.20 -0.42 -19.55
C TYR A 174 12.37 1.11 -19.44
N GLY A 175 12.82 1.60 -18.28
CA GLY A 175 13.30 2.98 -18.16
C GLY A 175 12.23 4.05 -17.90
N VAL A 176 10.97 3.69 -17.70
CA VAL A 176 9.89 4.68 -17.44
C VAL A 176 10.12 5.44 -16.12
N ILE A 177 10.85 4.86 -15.17
CA ILE A 177 11.14 5.43 -13.83
C ILE A 177 12.64 5.25 -13.47
N SER A 178 13.50 4.92 -14.44
CA SER A 178 14.93 4.64 -14.19
C SER A 178 15.84 5.88 -14.29
N SER A 179 15.30 7.04 -14.64
CA SER A 179 16.02 8.32 -14.73
C SER A 179 15.70 9.23 -13.55
#